data_AF-A0A2U2JEW7-F1
#
_entry.id   AF-A0A2U2JEW7-F1
#
_cell.length_a   1.000
_cell.length_b   1.000
_cell.length_c   1.000
_cell.angle_alpha   90.00
_cell.angle_beta   90.00
_cell.angle_gamma   90.00
#
_symmetry.space_group_name_H-M   'P 1'
#
loop_
_entity.id
_entity.type
_entity.pdbx_description
1 polymer ?
#
loop_
_entity_poly.entity_id
_entity_poly.type
_entity_poly.pdbx_seq_one_letter_code
_entity_poly.pdbx_strand_id
1 'polypeptide(L)'
;MRNLLPLLFLAFMILSCNNKRADKLTNVILKFYEKQPDKIYRKVLKKSEFDSIFYYYKNGNIFKEGKSRKNGKPFGIWNLYSKNGKLREIREWFVINGHSRINRVWFLNKSGDTIPWRNQDSIFMQKEFINDTLGTRATNYNVIYFRKDTVEFNESMKAIAYLRSPLIEEENSQLMVLIGKSKNNFNSDFSNENEVKLDTFYNLTIDTVNQKWFPNVEQKYFVTFGYYFESPGLKNIKGYMLEYANGNFENGIDSLTSKTYFEKEIFVKDSVK
;
A
#
# COMPACT_ATOMS: atom_id res chain seq x y z
N MET A 1 73.14 -55.85 -17.16
CA MET A 1 73.13 -55.10 -18.44
C MET A 1 71.75 -54.47 -18.56
N ARG A 2 71.56 -53.17 -18.23
CA ARG A 2 71.81 -51.98 -19.08
C ARG A 2 70.99 -52.10 -20.39
N ASN A 3 70.03 -51.24 -20.74
CA ASN A 3 69.94 -49.77 -20.69
C ASN A 3 68.46 -49.33 -20.71
N LEU A 4 68.00 -48.41 -19.85
CA LEU A 4 67.97 -46.92 -19.96
C LEU A 4 67.00 -46.39 -21.05
N LEU A 5 65.84 -45.79 -20.66
CA LEU A 5 65.51 -44.33 -20.55
C LEU A 5 65.16 -43.66 -21.90
N PRO A 6 64.43 -42.50 -22.00
CA PRO A 6 63.99 -41.54 -20.97
C PRO A 6 62.46 -41.28 -20.92
N LEU A 7 61.88 -40.92 -19.76
CA LEU A 7 61.56 -39.54 -19.30
C LEU A 7 60.75 -38.68 -20.29
N LEU A 8 59.55 -38.27 -19.87
CA LEU A 8 59.22 -36.84 -19.88
C LEU A 8 58.34 -36.48 -18.68
N PHE A 9 58.95 -35.71 -17.78
CA PHE A 9 58.30 -34.91 -16.76
C PHE A 9 57.45 -33.83 -17.43
N LEU A 10 56.24 -33.58 -16.91
CA LEU A 10 55.73 -32.21 -16.88
C LEU A 10 55.03 -31.97 -15.54
N ALA A 11 55.80 -31.44 -14.59
CA ALA A 11 55.24 -30.64 -13.52
C ALA A 11 55.03 -29.24 -14.07
N PHE A 12 53.81 -28.69 -13.96
CA PHE A 12 53.61 -27.25 -13.92
C PHE A 12 52.57 -26.88 -12.87
N MET A 13 52.95 -25.86 -12.12
CA MET A 13 52.34 -25.35 -10.91
C MET A 13 51.00 -24.62 -11.12
N ILE A 14 50.25 -24.62 -10.03
CA ILE A 14 49.32 -23.61 -9.50
C ILE A 14 49.29 -22.27 -10.27
N LEU A 15 48.12 -21.97 -10.82
CA LEU A 15 47.48 -20.67 -11.06
C LEU A 15 46.01 -21.07 -11.30
N SER A 16 44.96 -20.58 -10.67
CA SER A 16 44.69 -19.31 -10.00
C SER A 16 43.20 -19.40 -9.63
N CYS A 17 42.78 -18.89 -8.47
CA CYS A 17 41.39 -18.46 -8.31
C CYS A 17 41.05 -17.55 -9.49
N ASN A 18 40.01 -17.85 -10.27
CA ASN A 18 39.01 -16.83 -10.58
C ASN A 18 37.88 -17.33 -11.47
N ASN A 19 36.76 -16.67 -11.22
CA ASN A 19 35.60 -16.57 -12.07
C ASN A 19 34.66 -17.78 -12.02
N LYS A 20 34.09 -18.00 -10.82
CA LYS A 20 32.63 -18.07 -10.79
C LYS A 20 32.15 -16.76 -11.39
N ARG A 21 31.85 -16.85 -12.69
CA ARG A 21 31.27 -15.82 -13.53
C ARG A 21 30.24 -15.08 -12.68
N ALA A 22 30.57 -13.85 -12.31
CA ALA A 22 29.60 -12.89 -11.83
C ALA A 22 28.64 -12.71 -13.01
N ASP A 23 27.61 -13.54 -13.08
CA ASP A 23 26.49 -13.28 -13.95
C ASP A 23 25.99 -11.89 -13.55
N LYS A 24 26.09 -11.00 -14.52
CA LYS A 24 25.82 -9.57 -14.42
C LYS A 24 24.41 -9.43 -13.83
N LEU A 25 24.33 -9.15 -12.54
CA LEU A 25 23.11 -8.82 -11.78
C LEU A 25 22.62 -7.43 -12.22
N THR A 26 22.40 -7.18 -13.51
CA THR A 26 22.09 -5.84 -14.05
C THR A 26 20.79 -5.26 -13.52
N ASN A 27 19.89 -6.11 -13.02
CA ASN A 27 18.59 -5.70 -12.49
C ASN A 27 18.52 -5.74 -10.95
N VAL A 28 19.64 -5.95 -10.25
CA VAL A 28 19.63 -6.08 -8.79
C VAL A 28 20.66 -5.14 -8.18
N ILE A 29 20.20 -4.28 -7.26
CA ILE A 29 21.08 -3.38 -6.49
C ILE A 29 21.07 -3.85 -5.04
N LEU A 30 22.25 -4.13 -4.50
CA LEU A 30 22.45 -4.47 -3.09
C LEU A 30 23.15 -3.32 -2.38
N LYS A 31 22.69 -2.99 -1.17
CA LYS A 31 23.38 -2.13 -0.21
C LYS A 31 23.60 -2.91 1.06
N PHE A 32 24.77 -2.77 1.66
CA PHE A 32 25.18 -3.46 2.87
C PHE A 32 25.19 -2.51 4.06
N TYR A 33 25.21 -3.04 5.28
CA TYR A 33 25.39 -2.21 6.47
C TYR A 33 26.80 -1.62 6.50
N GLU A 34 26.92 -0.32 6.78
CA GLU A 34 28.21 0.39 6.82
C GLU A 34 29.24 -0.28 7.74
N LYS A 35 28.80 -0.77 8.91
CA LYS A 35 29.67 -1.43 9.91
C LYS A 35 29.75 -2.96 9.76
N GLN A 36 28.98 -3.57 8.86
CA GLN A 36 28.90 -5.03 8.64
C GLN A 36 28.71 -5.29 7.13
N PRO A 37 29.76 -5.10 6.31
CA PRO A 37 29.65 -5.08 4.85
C PRO A 37 29.34 -6.44 4.23
N ASP A 38 29.43 -7.53 5.00
CA ASP A 38 28.97 -8.87 4.65
C ASP A 38 27.45 -9.02 4.72
N LYS A 39 26.75 -8.08 5.38
CA LYS A 39 25.31 -8.14 5.61
C LYS A 39 24.54 -7.17 4.74
N ILE A 40 23.58 -7.70 3.99
CA ILE A 40 22.69 -6.91 3.15
C ILE A 40 21.75 -6.09 4.05
N TYR A 41 21.70 -4.78 3.82
CA TYR A 41 20.75 -3.86 4.44
C TYR A 41 19.54 -3.63 3.53
N ARG A 42 19.76 -3.50 2.22
CA ARG A 42 18.71 -3.21 1.23
C ARG A 42 18.98 -3.93 -0.08
N LYS A 43 17.92 -4.49 -0.67
CA LYS A 43 17.91 -5.06 -2.02
C LYS A 43 16.86 -4.34 -2.87
N VAL A 44 17.21 -4.05 -4.12
CA VAL A 44 16.31 -3.50 -5.12
C VAL A 44 16.30 -4.43 -6.32
N LEU A 45 15.12 -4.86 -6.75
CA LEU A 45 14.88 -5.56 -8.01
C LEU A 45 14.26 -4.57 -8.99
N LYS A 46 15.00 -4.19 -10.03
CA LYS A 46 14.55 -3.28 -11.08
C LYS A 46 13.57 -4.00 -12.02
N LYS A 47 12.41 -3.38 -12.29
CA LYS A 47 11.45 -3.83 -13.31
C LYS A 47 11.04 -2.65 -14.20
N SER A 48 10.33 -2.93 -15.29
CA SER A 48 9.91 -1.90 -16.26
C SER A 48 9.02 -0.84 -15.60
N GLU A 49 7.99 -1.29 -14.88
CA GLU A 49 6.94 -0.44 -14.28
C GLU A 49 7.29 0.08 -12.88
N PHE A 50 7.94 -0.76 -12.06
CA PHE A 50 8.26 -0.44 -10.68
C PHE A 50 9.46 -1.23 -10.16
N ASP A 51 10.07 -0.73 -9.10
CA ASP A 51 11.10 -1.47 -8.38
C ASP A 51 10.47 -2.24 -7.22
N SER A 52 10.94 -3.47 -6.97
CA SER A 52 10.63 -4.20 -5.74
C SER A 52 11.75 -3.95 -4.74
N ILE A 53 11.42 -3.47 -3.55
CA ILE A 53 12.37 -3.03 -2.53
C ILE A 53 12.24 -3.93 -1.31
N PHE A 54 13.38 -4.33 -0.77
CA PHE A 54 13.49 -5.12 0.46
C PHE A 54 14.51 -4.45 1.37
N TYR A 55 14.17 -4.33 2.65
CA TYR A 55 15.10 -3.99 3.71
C TYR A 55 15.22 -5.20 4.62
N TYR A 56 16.42 -5.46 5.13
CA TYR A 56 16.72 -6.62 5.95
C TYR A 56 17.24 -6.15 7.29
N TYR A 57 16.96 -6.90 8.34
CA TYR A 57 17.65 -6.82 9.61
C TYR A 57 19.09 -7.35 9.51
N LYS A 58 19.95 -6.99 10.47
CA LYS A 58 21.29 -7.59 10.64
C LYS A 58 21.31 -9.11 10.87
N ASN A 59 20.18 -9.75 11.15
CA ASN A 59 20.08 -11.21 11.23
C ASN A 59 19.67 -11.87 9.90
N GLY A 60 19.53 -11.08 8.82
CA GLY A 60 19.16 -11.56 7.48
C GLY A 60 17.65 -11.66 7.23
N ASN A 61 16.80 -11.54 8.26
CA ASN A 61 15.35 -11.54 8.06
C ASN A 61 14.88 -10.24 7.42
N ILE A 62 13.83 -10.30 6.61
CA ILE A 62 13.22 -9.11 6.00
C ILE A 62 12.65 -8.24 7.12
N PHE A 63 12.98 -6.95 7.10
CA PHE A 63 12.37 -5.92 7.92
C PHE A 63 11.11 -5.38 7.26
N LYS A 64 11.22 -5.03 5.97
CA LYS A 64 10.08 -4.58 5.17
C LYS A 64 10.29 -4.81 3.69
N GLU A 65 9.18 -4.93 2.98
CA GLU A 65 9.18 -5.02 1.53
C GLU A 65 7.97 -4.32 0.91
N GLY A 66 8.11 -3.91 -0.33
CA GLY A 66 7.03 -3.28 -1.09
C GLY A 66 7.51 -2.76 -2.45
N LYS A 67 6.65 -1.97 -3.10
CA LYS A 67 6.92 -1.39 -4.42
C LYS A 67 7.31 0.07 -4.31
N SER A 68 8.25 0.50 -5.15
CA SER A 68 8.56 1.92 -5.33
C SER A 68 8.64 2.31 -6.80
N ARG A 69 8.31 3.56 -7.10
CA ARG A 69 8.61 4.16 -8.41
C ARG A 69 10.15 4.28 -8.57
N LYS A 70 10.63 4.53 -9.79
CA LYS A 70 12.08 4.56 -10.12
C LYS A 70 12.89 5.59 -9.31
N ASN A 71 12.24 6.60 -8.74
CA ASN A 71 12.83 7.61 -7.83
C ASN A 71 12.82 7.21 -6.35
N GLY A 72 12.46 5.96 -6.01
CA GLY A 72 12.42 5.46 -4.63
C GLY A 72 11.16 5.82 -3.84
N LYS A 73 10.17 6.48 -4.46
CA LYS A 73 8.89 6.82 -3.82
C LYS A 73 8.01 5.56 -3.63
N PRO A 74 7.64 5.17 -2.39
CA PRO A 74 6.83 3.97 -2.14
C PRO A 74 5.40 4.13 -2.65
N PHE A 75 4.77 3.05 -3.09
CA PHE A 75 3.35 3.01 -3.42
C PHE A 75 2.77 1.61 -3.18
N GLY A 76 1.45 1.53 -3.04
CA GLY A 76 0.73 0.30 -2.75
C GLY A 76 1.05 -0.26 -1.37
N ILE A 77 0.89 -1.56 -1.23
CA ILE A 77 1.08 -2.27 0.04
C ILE A 77 2.55 -2.51 0.33
N TRP A 78 2.94 -2.16 1.55
CA TRP A 78 4.23 -2.45 2.16
C TRP A 78 4.03 -3.32 3.39
N ASN A 79 4.69 -4.46 3.41
CA ASN A 79 4.65 -5.41 4.51
C ASN A 79 5.87 -5.21 5.40
N LEU A 80 5.65 -5.12 6.69
CA LEU A 80 6.69 -4.95 7.70
C LEU A 80 6.66 -6.15 8.65
N TYR A 81 7.84 -6.68 8.92
CA TYR A 81 8.03 -7.90 9.68
C TYR A 81 8.84 -7.61 10.94
N SER A 82 8.66 -8.44 11.97
CA SER A 82 9.50 -8.44 13.17
C SER A 82 10.83 -9.15 12.91
N LYS A 83 11.79 -9.03 13.84
CA LYS A 83 13.11 -9.68 13.75
C LYS A 83 13.06 -11.20 13.59
N ASN A 84 11.97 -11.85 13.99
CA ASN A 84 11.73 -13.28 13.82
C ASN A 84 10.93 -13.63 12.54
N GLY A 85 10.73 -12.67 11.62
CA GLY A 85 10.11 -12.88 10.32
C GLY A 85 8.58 -12.93 10.31
N LYS A 86 7.90 -12.54 11.41
CA LYS A 86 6.43 -12.50 11.45
C LYS A 86 5.90 -11.16 10.93
N LEU A 87 4.85 -11.19 10.11
CA LEU A 87 4.17 -9.98 9.65
C LEU A 87 3.59 -9.25 10.86
N ARG A 88 3.92 -7.98 11.02
CA ARG A 88 3.53 -7.18 12.19
C ARG A 88 2.81 -5.90 11.84
N GLU A 89 3.01 -5.42 10.62
CA GLU A 89 2.46 -4.14 10.18
C GLU A 89 2.32 -4.13 8.65
N ILE A 90 1.21 -3.58 8.18
CA ILE A 90 0.92 -3.36 6.76
C ILE A 90 0.74 -1.86 6.59
N ARG A 91 1.41 -1.27 5.61
CA ARG A 91 1.25 0.15 5.24
C ARG A 91 0.77 0.25 3.81
N GLU A 92 -0.31 0.97 3.58
CA GLU A 92 -0.72 1.36 2.24
C GLU A 92 -0.20 2.76 1.94
N TRP A 93 0.59 2.86 0.88
CA TRP A 93 1.10 4.11 0.35
C TRP A 93 0.34 4.52 -0.90
N PHE A 94 -0.12 5.75 -0.93
CA PHE A 94 -0.77 6.35 -2.08
C PHE A 94 0.08 7.47 -2.67
N VAL A 95 0.04 7.69 -3.98
CA VAL A 95 0.72 8.82 -4.61
C VAL A 95 -0.28 9.95 -4.79
N ILE A 96 -0.04 11.08 -4.12
CA ILE A 96 -0.90 12.26 -4.11
C ILE A 96 -0.04 13.46 -4.51
N ASN A 97 -0.40 14.13 -5.59
CA ASN A 97 0.33 15.26 -6.19
C ASN A 97 1.81 14.91 -6.45
N GLY A 98 2.06 13.71 -6.96
CA GLY A 98 3.42 13.18 -7.16
C GLY A 98 4.18 12.79 -5.88
N HIS A 99 3.60 12.89 -4.69
CA HIS A 99 4.23 12.54 -3.41
C HIS A 99 3.63 11.27 -2.81
N SER A 100 4.47 10.37 -2.30
CA SER A 100 4.00 9.21 -1.54
C SER A 100 3.51 9.63 -0.16
N ARG A 101 2.28 9.29 0.17
CA ARG A 101 1.64 9.54 1.46
C ARG A 101 1.14 8.22 2.04
N ILE A 102 1.17 8.09 3.36
CA ILE A 102 0.49 6.99 4.04
C ILE A 102 -1.01 7.19 3.88
N ASN A 103 -1.68 6.17 3.39
CA ASN A 103 -3.12 6.13 3.25
C ASN A 103 -3.77 5.39 4.42
N ARG A 104 -3.24 4.19 4.71
CA ARG A 104 -3.72 3.32 5.80
C ARG A 104 -2.57 2.54 6.41
N VAL A 105 -2.76 2.14 7.66
CA VAL A 105 -1.79 1.37 8.44
C VAL A 105 -2.55 0.32 9.23
N TRP A 106 -2.09 -0.92 9.20
CA TRP A 106 -2.60 -2.01 10.03
C TRP A 106 -1.48 -2.56 10.87
N PHE A 107 -1.64 -2.52 12.19
CA PHE A 107 -0.79 -3.26 13.12
C PHE A 107 -1.42 -4.61 13.40
N LEU A 108 -0.60 -5.66 13.38
CA LEU A 108 -1.07 -7.03 13.58
C LEU A 108 -0.53 -7.58 14.91
N ASN A 109 -1.18 -8.58 15.51
CA ASN A 109 -0.64 -9.37 16.60
C ASN A 109 0.30 -10.47 16.05
N LYS A 110 0.65 -11.48 16.86
CA LYS A 110 1.50 -12.61 16.40
C LYS A 110 0.75 -13.65 15.56
N SER A 111 -0.57 -13.72 15.70
CA SER A 111 -1.46 -14.59 14.93
C SER A 111 -1.81 -14.01 13.56
N GLY A 112 -1.55 -12.72 13.35
CA GLY A 112 -1.87 -11.99 12.13
C GLY A 112 -3.15 -11.16 12.21
N ASP A 113 -3.83 -11.15 13.35
CA ASP A 113 -5.05 -10.34 13.52
C ASP A 113 -4.69 -8.89 13.75
N THR A 114 -5.51 -8.00 13.22
CA THR A 114 -5.31 -6.58 13.37
C THR A 114 -5.59 -6.12 14.81
N ILE A 115 -4.71 -5.27 15.36
CA ILE A 115 -4.79 -4.71 16.71
C ILE A 115 -4.73 -3.18 16.68
N PRO A 116 -5.37 -2.48 17.64
CA PRO A 116 -5.38 -1.01 17.66
C PRO A 116 -3.98 -0.41 17.75
N TRP A 117 -3.14 -0.99 18.61
CA TRP A 117 -1.78 -0.55 18.89
C TRP A 117 -0.87 -1.77 19.02
N ARG A 118 0.38 -1.66 18.55
CA ARG A 118 1.38 -2.71 18.75
C ARG A 118 2.52 -2.23 19.63
N ASN A 119 2.56 -2.76 20.85
CA ASN A 119 3.66 -2.52 21.79
C ASN A 119 4.79 -3.55 21.62
N GLN A 120 4.46 -4.79 21.27
CA GLN A 120 5.43 -5.86 21.11
C GLN A 120 6.28 -5.65 19.85
N ASP A 121 7.61 -5.64 19.97
CA ASP A 121 8.54 -5.41 18.86
C ASP A 121 8.23 -4.10 18.09
N SER A 122 7.73 -3.10 18.81
CA SER A 122 7.35 -1.80 18.26
C SER A 122 8.49 -1.19 17.45
N ILE A 123 8.21 -0.75 16.22
CA ILE A 123 9.21 -0.08 15.37
C ILE A 123 9.80 1.16 16.04
N PHE A 124 9.01 1.82 16.89
CA PHE A 124 9.42 2.98 17.70
C PHE A 124 10.49 2.66 18.74
N MET A 125 10.72 1.37 19.04
CA MET A 125 11.77 0.90 19.95
C MET A 125 12.94 0.24 19.20
N GLN A 126 12.84 0.11 17.87
CA GLN A 126 13.87 -0.53 17.07
C GLN A 126 14.93 0.49 16.64
N LYS A 127 16.02 0.60 17.43
CA LYS A 127 17.17 1.49 17.13
C LYS A 127 17.68 1.39 15.68
N GLU A 128 17.63 0.19 15.10
CA GLU A 128 18.09 -0.11 13.75
C GLU A 128 17.25 0.54 12.64
N PHE A 129 15.95 0.76 12.89
CA PHE A 129 14.99 1.30 11.93
C PHE A 129 14.14 2.42 12.53
N ILE A 130 14.68 3.16 13.50
CA ILE A 130 13.95 4.22 14.22
C ILE A 130 13.48 5.34 13.27
N ASN A 131 14.24 5.59 12.20
CA ASN A 131 13.91 6.57 11.16
C ASN A 131 12.80 6.10 10.21
N ASP A 132 12.33 4.85 10.33
CA ASP A 132 11.25 4.28 9.50
C ASP A 132 9.89 4.26 10.22
N THR A 133 9.79 5.04 11.31
CA THR A 133 8.58 5.21 12.11
C THR A 133 7.56 6.12 11.41
N LEU A 134 6.29 6.00 11.78
CA LEU A 134 5.21 6.86 11.31
C LEU A 134 4.80 7.86 12.40
N GLY A 135 4.21 8.98 12.01
CA GLY A 135 3.59 9.91 12.97
C GLY A 135 2.37 9.30 13.69
N THR A 136 1.72 8.29 13.09
CA THR A 136 0.62 7.53 13.70
C THR A 136 1.13 6.26 14.38
N ARG A 137 0.55 5.94 15.53
CA ARG A 137 0.78 4.69 16.28
C ARG A 137 -0.43 3.75 16.25
N ALA A 138 -1.54 4.21 15.66
CA ALA A 138 -2.83 3.52 15.62
C ALA A 138 -3.04 2.83 14.28
N THR A 139 -3.74 1.70 14.30
CA THR A 139 -4.28 1.13 13.06
C THR A 139 -5.39 2.05 12.52
N ASN A 140 -5.39 2.26 11.21
CA ASN A 140 -6.53 2.76 10.46
C ASN A 140 -7.31 1.60 9.83
N TYR A 141 -8.53 1.35 10.33
CA TYR A 141 -9.38 0.22 9.93
C TYR A 141 -10.42 0.57 8.86
N ASN A 142 -10.21 1.64 8.09
CA ASN A 142 -11.22 2.08 7.12
C ASN A 142 -11.38 1.05 6.01
N VAL A 143 -12.63 0.64 5.76
CA VAL A 143 -12.96 -0.40 4.79
C VAL A 143 -13.73 0.19 3.64
N ILE A 144 -13.33 -0.22 2.44
CA ILE A 144 -14.05 -0.02 1.20
C ILE A 144 -14.17 -1.39 0.55
N TYR A 145 -15.40 -1.82 0.32
CA TYR A 145 -15.70 -3.13 -0.23
C TYR A 145 -16.56 -2.99 -1.47
N PHE A 146 -16.01 -3.45 -2.60
CA PHE A 146 -16.71 -3.55 -3.87
C PHE A 146 -17.29 -4.95 -4.01
N ARG A 147 -18.58 -5.06 -4.33
CA ARG A 147 -19.28 -6.35 -4.43
C ARG A 147 -18.69 -7.25 -5.52
N LYS A 148 -18.29 -6.67 -6.65
CA LYS A 148 -17.74 -7.36 -7.81
C LYS A 148 -16.62 -6.51 -8.43
N ASP A 149 -15.70 -7.16 -9.11
CA ASP A 149 -14.74 -6.53 -10.02
C ASP A 149 -15.21 -6.51 -11.48
N THR A 150 -16.36 -7.15 -11.76
CA THR A 150 -16.96 -7.25 -13.09
C THR A 150 -18.46 -7.00 -13.01
N VAL A 151 -19.00 -6.17 -13.89
CA VAL A 151 -20.45 -5.91 -14.00
C VAL A 151 -20.89 -5.91 -15.46
N GLU A 152 -22.18 -6.14 -15.71
CA GLU A 152 -22.78 -5.89 -17.02
C GLU A 152 -22.97 -4.38 -17.26
N PHE A 153 -22.94 -3.91 -18.51
CA PHE A 153 -23.07 -2.48 -18.84
C PHE A 153 -24.30 -1.79 -18.23
N ASN A 154 -25.43 -2.49 -18.19
CA ASN A 154 -26.67 -1.99 -17.57
C ASN A 154 -26.80 -2.33 -16.07
N GLU A 155 -25.79 -2.98 -15.46
CA GLU A 155 -25.72 -3.23 -14.02
C GLU A 155 -24.87 -2.15 -13.35
N SER A 156 -25.39 -1.55 -12.27
CA SER A 156 -24.57 -0.68 -11.43
C SER A 156 -23.52 -1.49 -10.66
N MET A 157 -22.30 -0.96 -10.61
CA MET A 157 -21.35 -1.36 -9.57
C MET A 157 -21.91 -0.92 -8.21
N LYS A 158 -21.74 -1.78 -7.20
CA LYS A 158 -22.21 -1.55 -5.83
C LYS A 158 -21.07 -1.78 -4.85
N ALA A 159 -20.97 -0.87 -3.90
CA ALA A 159 -19.96 -0.90 -2.87
C ALA A 159 -20.49 -0.33 -1.55
N ILE A 160 -19.77 -0.68 -0.48
CA ILE A 160 -19.95 -0.09 0.83
C ILE A 160 -18.61 0.47 1.30
N ALA A 161 -18.66 1.55 2.06
CA ALA A 161 -17.54 2.05 2.82
C ALA A 161 -17.98 2.24 4.27
N TYR A 162 -17.11 1.90 5.21
CA TYR A 162 -17.38 2.20 6.60
C TYR A 162 -16.12 2.56 7.39
N LEU A 163 -16.28 3.50 8.30
CA LEU A 163 -15.23 4.08 9.13
C LEU A 163 -15.18 3.31 10.45
N ARG A 164 -14.17 2.45 10.63
CA ARG A 164 -13.98 1.68 11.88
C ARG A 164 -13.03 2.33 12.87
N SER A 165 -12.26 3.32 12.42
CA SER A 165 -11.31 4.04 13.28
C SER A 165 -11.31 5.49 12.87
N PRO A 166 -12.34 6.24 13.30
CA PRO A 166 -12.43 7.66 13.06
C PRO A 166 -11.23 8.34 13.71
N LEU A 167 -10.54 9.18 12.95
CA LEU A 167 -9.37 9.93 13.42
C LEU A 167 -9.76 11.22 14.14
N ILE A 168 -11.00 11.70 13.92
CA ILE A 168 -11.57 12.90 14.53
C ILE A 168 -12.92 12.56 15.19
N GLU A 169 -13.03 11.36 15.80
CA GLU A 169 -14.26 10.87 16.45
C GLU A 169 -14.79 11.84 17.52
N GLU A 170 -13.88 12.38 18.33
CA GLU A 170 -14.16 13.30 19.44
C GLU A 170 -14.89 14.58 18.98
N GLU A 171 -14.78 14.91 17.69
CA GLU A 171 -15.34 16.10 17.06
C GLU A 171 -16.69 15.81 16.38
N ASN A 172 -17.36 14.72 16.76
CA ASN A 172 -18.61 14.25 16.16
C ASN A 172 -18.51 14.05 14.63
N SER A 173 -17.44 13.39 14.21
CA SER A 173 -17.18 13.16 12.79
C SER A 173 -18.24 12.28 12.14
N GLN A 174 -18.31 12.40 10.81
CA GLN A 174 -19.18 11.63 9.92
C GLN A 174 -18.41 11.18 8.69
N LEU A 175 -18.96 10.20 7.98
CA LEU A 175 -18.39 9.68 6.75
C LEU A 175 -19.16 10.16 5.52
N MET A 176 -18.45 10.43 4.44
CA MET A 176 -18.98 10.41 3.08
C MET A 176 -17.97 9.78 2.12
N VAL A 177 -18.42 9.38 0.94
CA VAL A 177 -17.55 8.87 -0.14
C VAL A 177 -17.69 9.78 -1.35
N LEU A 178 -16.57 10.20 -1.93
CA LEU A 178 -16.55 10.98 -3.16
C LEU A 178 -15.80 10.20 -4.24
N ILE A 179 -16.40 10.11 -5.42
CA ILE A 179 -15.78 9.45 -6.59
C ILE A 179 -15.72 10.41 -7.77
N GLY A 180 -14.64 10.33 -8.54
CA GLY A 180 -14.51 11.10 -9.78
C GLY A 180 -15.42 10.54 -10.88
N LYS A 181 -16.10 11.44 -11.60
CA LYS A 181 -16.91 11.05 -12.78
C LYS A 181 -16.04 10.54 -13.92
N SER A 182 -16.53 9.56 -14.68
CA SER A 182 -15.85 8.94 -15.84
C SER A 182 -15.16 9.95 -16.77
N LYS A 183 -15.88 10.98 -17.21
CA LYS A 183 -15.39 11.99 -18.18
C LYS A 183 -14.46 13.06 -17.60
N ASN A 184 -14.29 13.12 -16.28
CA ASN A 184 -13.42 14.08 -15.58
C ASN A 184 -12.88 13.48 -14.28
N ASN A 185 -12.29 12.28 -14.38
CA ASN A 185 -11.87 11.50 -13.22
C ASN A 185 -10.51 12.01 -12.67
N PHE A 186 -10.12 11.51 -11.51
CA PHE A 186 -8.81 11.80 -10.93
C PHE A 186 -7.66 11.31 -11.81
N ASN A 187 -6.60 12.11 -11.85
CA ASN A 187 -5.29 11.71 -12.32
C ASN A 187 -4.78 10.50 -11.52
N SER A 188 -3.79 9.78 -12.06
CA SER A 188 -3.19 8.61 -11.36
C SER A 188 -2.52 8.97 -10.03
N ASP A 189 -2.26 10.25 -9.78
CA ASP A 189 -1.72 10.77 -8.54
C ASP A 189 -2.64 11.81 -7.87
N PHE A 190 -3.92 11.88 -8.25
CA PHE A 190 -4.91 12.79 -7.65
C PHE A 190 -4.54 14.29 -7.73
N SER A 191 -3.61 14.68 -8.61
CA SER A 191 -3.14 16.07 -8.78
C SER A 191 -4.21 17.08 -9.20
N ASN A 192 -5.32 16.62 -9.78
CA ASN A 192 -6.43 17.44 -10.25
C ASN A 192 -7.63 17.45 -9.30
N GLU A 193 -7.44 17.14 -8.00
CA GLU A 193 -8.54 17.00 -7.04
C GLU A 193 -9.51 18.20 -7.02
N ASN A 194 -9.02 19.43 -7.20
CA ASN A 194 -9.85 20.64 -7.22
C ASN A 194 -10.62 20.85 -8.54
N GLU A 195 -10.32 20.09 -9.58
CA GLU A 195 -10.92 20.21 -10.92
C GLU A 195 -11.89 19.06 -11.21
N VAL A 196 -11.76 17.95 -10.49
CA VAL A 196 -12.56 16.74 -10.67
C VAL A 196 -14.01 17.01 -10.28
N LYS A 197 -14.93 16.63 -11.17
CA LYS A 197 -16.36 16.59 -10.83
C LYS A 197 -16.64 15.33 -10.04
N LEU A 198 -17.15 15.50 -8.83
CA LEU A 198 -17.39 14.42 -7.88
C LEU A 198 -18.86 14.00 -7.87
N ASP A 199 -19.09 12.70 -7.72
CA ASP A 199 -20.34 12.18 -7.16
C ASP A 199 -20.12 11.91 -5.68
N THR A 200 -21.02 12.47 -4.85
CA THR A 200 -20.94 12.39 -3.39
C THR A 200 -22.01 11.43 -2.88
N PHE A 201 -21.59 10.49 -2.03
CA PHE A 201 -22.44 9.53 -1.36
C PHE A 201 -22.37 9.77 0.14
N TYR A 202 -23.51 10.13 0.71
CA TYR A 202 -23.63 10.44 2.13
C TYR A 202 -23.80 9.16 2.95
N ASN A 203 -23.51 9.28 4.25
CA ASN A 203 -23.71 8.17 5.18
C ASN A 203 -25.21 7.88 5.40
N LEU A 204 -25.47 6.75 6.04
CA LEU A 204 -26.83 6.26 6.23
C LEU A 204 -27.69 7.18 7.08
N THR A 205 -27.18 8.11 7.88
CA THR A 205 -28.07 9.08 8.57
C THR A 205 -28.82 9.99 7.60
N ILE A 206 -28.24 10.21 6.41
CA ILE A 206 -28.81 11.02 5.32
C ILE A 206 -29.46 10.12 4.26
N ASP A 207 -28.80 9.00 3.90
CA ASP A 207 -29.32 8.04 2.90
C ASP A 207 -30.39 7.10 3.49
N THR A 208 -31.58 7.67 3.70
CA THR A 208 -32.75 6.95 4.24
C THR A 208 -33.23 5.79 3.36
N VAL A 209 -32.93 5.81 2.05
CA VAL A 209 -33.32 4.76 1.11
C VAL A 209 -32.59 3.46 1.40
N ASN A 210 -31.30 3.54 1.74
CA ASN A 210 -30.45 2.38 1.99
C ASN A 210 -30.37 1.96 3.47
N GLN A 211 -30.78 2.82 4.42
CA GLN A 211 -30.81 2.51 5.87
C GLN A 211 -31.43 1.15 6.19
N LYS A 212 -32.56 0.82 5.55
CA LYS A 212 -33.33 -0.42 5.80
C LYS A 212 -32.53 -1.70 5.58
N TRP A 213 -31.48 -1.66 4.78
CA TRP A 213 -30.64 -2.83 4.48
C TRP A 213 -29.55 -3.05 5.54
N PHE A 214 -29.31 -2.07 6.41
CA PHE A 214 -28.22 -2.08 7.39
C PHE A 214 -28.71 -1.60 8.76
N PRO A 215 -29.65 -2.32 9.42
CA PRO A 215 -30.25 -1.87 10.67
C PRO A 215 -29.28 -1.85 11.87
N ASN A 216 -28.18 -2.60 11.81
CA ASN A 216 -27.27 -2.85 12.94
C ASN A 216 -25.87 -2.22 12.73
N VAL A 217 -25.77 -1.14 11.95
CA VAL A 217 -24.51 -0.43 11.72
C VAL A 217 -24.55 0.96 12.34
N GLU A 218 -23.39 1.51 12.69
CA GLU A 218 -23.28 2.92 13.05
C GLU A 218 -23.51 3.78 11.80
N GLN A 219 -24.70 4.35 11.69
CA GLN A 219 -25.18 4.95 10.45
C GLN A 219 -24.31 6.12 9.98
N LYS A 220 -23.77 6.94 10.90
CA LYS A 220 -22.93 8.10 10.54
C LYS A 220 -21.59 7.69 9.94
N TYR A 221 -21.19 6.44 10.13
CA TYR A 221 -19.93 5.86 9.69
C TYR A 221 -20.09 4.79 8.62
N PHE A 222 -21.27 4.70 7.99
CA PHE A 222 -21.55 3.72 6.95
C PHE A 222 -22.10 4.41 5.71
N VAL A 223 -21.50 4.15 4.56
CA VAL A 223 -21.90 4.70 3.25
C VAL A 223 -22.13 3.55 2.29
N THR A 224 -23.26 3.58 1.60
CA THR A 224 -23.54 2.74 0.43
C THR A 224 -23.38 3.57 -0.82
N PHE A 225 -22.71 3.04 -1.83
CA PHE A 225 -22.54 3.76 -3.08
C PHE A 225 -22.58 2.83 -4.29
N GLY A 226 -22.95 3.39 -5.42
CA GLY A 226 -22.99 2.66 -6.67
C GLY A 226 -22.79 3.58 -7.87
N TYR A 227 -22.43 2.97 -8.99
CA TYR A 227 -22.05 3.70 -10.19
C TYR A 227 -22.49 2.96 -11.45
N TYR A 228 -23.14 3.67 -12.36
CA TYR A 228 -23.41 3.20 -13.72
C TYR A 228 -22.32 3.71 -14.65
N PHE A 229 -21.89 2.87 -15.58
CA PHE A 229 -20.83 3.22 -16.51
C PHE A 229 -21.40 3.71 -17.83
N GLU A 230 -20.72 4.65 -18.48
CA GLU A 230 -21.15 5.21 -19.77
C GLU A 230 -20.71 4.36 -20.97
N SER A 231 -19.80 3.41 -20.77
CA SER A 231 -19.39 2.44 -21.82
C SER A 231 -18.85 1.14 -21.23
N PRO A 232 -18.85 0.03 -22.01
CA PRO A 232 -18.11 -1.20 -21.70
C PRO A 232 -16.58 -1.01 -21.61
N GLY A 233 -15.89 -2.06 -21.17
CA GLY A 233 -14.44 -2.16 -21.06
C GLY A 233 -13.89 -1.99 -19.65
N LEU A 234 -12.57 -1.98 -19.52
CA LEU A 234 -11.89 -1.76 -18.24
C LEU A 234 -12.06 -0.31 -17.80
N LYS A 235 -12.62 -0.12 -16.61
CA LYS A 235 -12.84 1.18 -15.98
C LYS A 235 -12.06 1.27 -14.70
N ASN A 236 -11.59 2.47 -14.41
CA ASN A 236 -10.83 2.73 -13.21
C ASN A 236 -11.58 3.77 -12.37
N ILE A 237 -11.99 3.36 -11.18
CA ILE A 237 -12.75 4.17 -10.24
C ILE A 237 -11.79 4.70 -9.22
N LYS A 238 -11.79 6.02 -9.06
CA LYS A 238 -10.93 6.73 -8.12
C LYS A 238 -11.77 7.64 -7.26
N GLY A 239 -11.40 7.70 -6.00
CA GLY A 239 -12.13 8.47 -5.02
C GLY A 239 -11.46 8.44 -3.67
N TYR A 240 -12.16 8.96 -2.68
CA TYR A 240 -11.76 8.89 -1.30
C TYR A 240 -12.96 8.77 -0.38
N MET A 241 -12.76 8.05 0.73
CA MET A 241 -13.56 8.23 1.93
C MET A 241 -13.12 9.54 2.59
N LEU A 242 -14.09 10.38 2.94
CA LEU A 242 -13.87 11.59 3.71
C LEU A 242 -14.52 11.42 5.07
N GLU A 243 -13.70 11.32 6.11
CA GLU A 243 -14.14 11.61 7.46
C GLU A 243 -14.13 13.13 7.62
N TYR A 244 -15.23 13.70 8.11
CA TYR A 244 -15.35 15.14 8.32
C TYR A 244 -16.10 15.47 9.60
N ALA A 245 -15.75 16.57 10.23
CA ALA A 245 -16.49 17.20 11.31
C ALA A 245 -16.61 18.70 11.02
N ASN A 246 -17.81 19.25 11.22
CA ASN A 246 -18.06 20.68 11.09
C ASN A 246 -18.18 21.29 12.49
N GLY A 247 -17.56 22.44 12.70
CA GLY A 247 -17.51 23.07 14.01
C GLY A 247 -16.61 24.29 14.01
N ASN A 248 -16.54 24.99 15.14
CA ASN A 248 -15.60 26.10 15.30
C ASN A 248 -14.37 25.58 16.05
N PHE A 249 -13.38 25.10 15.31
CA PHE A 249 -12.14 24.53 15.85
C PHE A 249 -11.09 25.63 16.08
N GLU A 250 -10.00 25.27 16.75
CA GLU A 250 -8.89 26.20 17.03
C GLU A 250 -8.40 26.90 15.75
N ASN A 251 -8.05 28.18 15.88
CA ASN A 251 -7.61 29.06 14.80
C ASN A 251 -8.68 29.40 13.75
N GLY A 252 -9.97 29.27 14.08
CA GLY A 252 -11.08 29.65 13.19
C GLY A 252 -11.23 28.67 12.03
N ILE A 253 -10.91 27.40 12.25
CA ILE A 253 -11.12 26.34 11.28
C ILE A 253 -12.58 25.88 11.39
N ASP A 254 -13.33 25.94 10.28
CA ASP A 254 -14.75 25.59 10.26
C ASP A 254 -15.03 24.08 10.05
N SER A 255 -14.00 23.33 9.65
CA SER A 255 -14.10 21.88 9.44
C SER A 255 -12.77 21.14 9.63
N LEU A 256 -12.85 19.95 10.21
CA LEU A 256 -11.74 18.99 10.26
C LEU A 256 -12.03 17.87 9.27
N THR A 257 -11.00 17.41 8.57
CA THR A 257 -11.14 16.33 7.60
C THR A 257 -9.99 15.35 7.61
N SER A 258 -10.29 14.10 7.26
CA SER A 258 -9.30 13.07 6.97
C SER A 258 -9.73 12.26 5.76
N LYS A 259 -8.78 11.99 4.85
CA LYS A 259 -9.04 11.32 3.57
C LYS A 259 -8.38 9.94 3.54
N THR A 260 -9.13 8.94 3.10
CA THR A 260 -8.60 7.63 2.72
C THR A 260 -8.89 7.42 1.23
N TYR A 261 -7.85 7.53 0.41
CA TYR A 261 -7.92 7.42 -1.04
C TYR A 261 -8.09 5.96 -1.48
N PHE A 262 -8.71 5.75 -2.62
CA PHE A 262 -8.81 4.43 -3.22
C PHE A 262 -8.84 4.49 -4.74
N GLU A 263 -8.44 3.37 -5.33
CA GLU A 263 -8.50 3.10 -6.74
C GLU A 263 -8.99 1.66 -6.94
N LYS A 264 -9.92 1.46 -7.87
CA LYS A 264 -10.48 0.15 -8.17
C LYS A 264 -10.71 -0.01 -9.67
N GLU A 265 -10.09 -1.03 -10.23
CA GLU A 265 -10.42 -1.52 -11.57
C GLU A 265 -11.73 -2.32 -11.54
N ILE A 266 -12.64 -1.99 -12.45
CA ILE A 266 -13.90 -2.68 -12.72
C ILE A 266 -13.98 -2.98 -14.21
N PHE A 267 -14.23 -4.23 -14.58
CA PHE A 267 -14.49 -4.61 -15.96
C PHE A 267 -15.99 -4.54 -16.26
N VAL A 268 -16.37 -3.73 -17.24
CA VAL A 268 -17.77 -3.57 -17.67
C VAL A 268 -17.98 -4.39 -18.94
N LYS A 269 -18.76 -5.46 -18.83
CA LYS A 269 -19.11 -6.31 -19.97
C LYS A 269 -20.14 -5.63 -20.84
N ASP A 270 -19.97 -5.75 -22.15
CA ASP A 270 -21.02 -5.37 -23.08
C ASP A 270 -22.21 -6.32 -22.87
N SER A 271 -23.41 -5.74 -22.79
CA SER A 271 -24.65 -6.48 -22.55
C SER A 271 -25.20 -7.13 -23.82
N VAL A 272 -24.60 -6.86 -24.99
CA VAL A 272 -25.02 -7.46 -26.26
C VAL A 272 -24.33 -8.82 -26.45
N LYS A 273 -25.10 -9.89 -26.23
CA LYS A 273 -24.89 -11.20 -26.85
C LYS A 273 -26.05 -11.48 -27.79
#